data_AF-A0A2P6VUI0-F1
#
_entry.id   AF-A0A2P6VUI0-F1
#
_cell.length_a   1.000
_cell.length_b   1.000
_cell.length_c   1.000
_cell.angle_alpha   90.00
_cell.angle_beta   90.00
_cell.angle_gamma   90.00
#
_symmetry.space_group_name_H-M   'P 1'
#
loop_
_entity.id
_entity.type
_entity.pdbx_description
1 polymer ?
#
loop_
_entity_poly.entity_id
_entity_poly.type
_entity_poly.pdbx_seq_one_letter_code
_entity_poly.pdbx_strand_id
1 'polypeptide(L)'
;MLKGSPARAAGEPSGRKAFQQARRHEVAVFRFRLYRFENDLLLAASDEELIGRSLSQGEVEIHISEQFYGTKEADQGELRDLLDRCTVANLMGERCVKLAAELGFVDRGNVVEVEDVPHAQVAQMRR
;
A
#
# COMPACT_ATOMS: atom_id res chain seq x y z
N MET A 1 52.20 9.15 -34.74
CA MET A 1 50.99 8.31 -34.71
C MET A 1 50.25 8.56 -33.41
N LEU A 2 48.92 8.58 -33.49
CA LEU A 2 47.99 9.31 -32.63
C LEU A 2 47.85 8.74 -31.21
N LYS A 3 47.51 9.67 -30.29
CA LYS A 3 47.08 9.44 -28.90
C LYS A 3 45.83 8.53 -28.85
N GLY A 4 45.71 7.79 -27.74
CA GLY A 4 44.80 6.67 -27.55
C GLY A 4 43.29 6.97 -27.52
N SER A 5 42.54 5.87 -27.39
CA SER A 5 41.09 5.86 -27.16
C SER A 5 40.77 4.97 -25.94
N PRO A 6 39.76 5.34 -25.13
CA PRO A 6 39.56 4.81 -23.79
C PRO A 6 38.74 3.51 -23.75
N ALA A 7 38.91 2.79 -22.65
CA ALA A 7 38.12 1.63 -22.24
C ALA A 7 36.62 1.94 -22.23
N ARG A 8 35.81 1.03 -22.79
CA ARG A 8 34.35 1.07 -22.68
C ARG A 8 33.94 0.80 -21.23
N ALA A 9 33.19 1.74 -20.66
CA ALA A 9 32.57 1.64 -19.34
C ALA A 9 31.62 0.44 -19.28
N ALA A 10 31.70 -0.29 -18.17
CA ALA A 10 30.70 -1.26 -17.76
C ALA A 10 29.35 -0.55 -17.62
N GLY A 11 28.30 -1.14 -18.21
CA GLY A 11 26.94 -0.63 -18.11
C GLY A 11 26.51 -0.55 -16.65
N GLU A 12 26.01 0.63 -16.27
CA GLU A 12 25.41 0.87 -14.96
C GLU A 12 24.24 -0.10 -14.74
N PRO A 13 24.15 -0.77 -13.58
CA PRO A 13 23.02 -1.62 -13.28
C PRO A 13 21.76 -0.76 -13.09
N SER A 14 20.71 -1.11 -13.84
CA SER A 14 19.35 -0.58 -13.72
C SER A 14 18.92 -0.38 -12.25
N GLY A 15 18.61 0.87 -11.89
CA GLY A 15 18.30 1.33 -10.52
C GLY A 15 17.13 0.65 -9.81
N ARG A 16 16.43 -0.31 -10.45
CA ARG A 16 15.41 -1.13 -9.80
C ARG A 16 15.99 -2.17 -8.84
N LYS A 17 17.19 -2.70 -9.09
CA LYS A 17 17.81 -3.70 -8.20
C LYS A 17 18.52 -3.08 -7.00
N ALA A 18 19.06 -1.87 -7.15
CA ALA A 18 19.73 -1.15 -6.07
C ALA A 18 18.75 -0.64 -4.99
N PHE A 19 17.52 -0.30 -5.38
CA PHE A 19 16.47 0.16 -4.45
C PHE A 19 16.02 -0.93 -3.45
N GLN A 20 16.16 -2.20 -3.80
CA GLN A 20 15.75 -3.32 -2.94
C GLN A 20 16.75 -3.64 -1.82
N GLN A 21 17.97 -3.09 -1.85
CA GLN A 21 19.06 -3.58 -0.99
C GLN A 21 19.55 -2.59 0.06
N ALA A 22 18.90 -1.44 0.25
CA ALA A 22 19.38 -0.39 1.16
C ALA A 22 18.33 0.25 2.08
N ARG A 23 17.20 -0.41 2.36
CA ARG A 23 16.33 0.00 3.48
C ARG A 23 16.69 -0.84 4.70
N ARG A 24 17.26 -0.19 5.72
CA ARG A 24 17.18 -0.70 7.11
C ARG A 24 15.71 -1.07 7.34
N HIS A 25 15.46 -2.29 7.80
CA HIS A 25 14.14 -2.87 7.96
C HIS A 25 13.21 -1.91 8.73
N GLU A 26 12.38 -1.14 8.03
CA GLU A 26 11.05 -0.85 8.57
C GLU A 26 10.31 -2.17 8.46
N VAL A 27 9.92 -2.72 9.61
CA VAL A 27 9.16 -3.96 9.69
C VAL A 27 7.92 -3.76 8.82
N ALA A 28 7.68 -4.65 7.85
CA ALA A 28 6.44 -4.61 7.11
C ALA A 28 5.29 -4.80 8.10
N VAL A 29 4.30 -3.92 8.07
CA VAL A 29 3.19 -3.90 9.04
C VAL A 29 1.81 -3.97 8.39
N PHE A 30 1.78 -4.05 7.05
CA PHE A 30 0.56 -4.07 6.25
C PHE A 30 0.50 -5.27 5.32
N ARG A 31 -0.71 -5.76 5.08
CA ARG A 31 -1.05 -6.72 4.04
C ARG A 31 -1.85 -6.05 2.96
N PHE A 32 -1.53 -6.33 1.70
CA PHE A 32 -2.23 -5.71 0.59
C PHE A 32 -2.44 -6.59 -0.65
N ARG A 33 -3.46 -6.21 -1.42
CA ARG A 33 -3.75 -6.71 -2.75
C ARG A 33 -4.11 -5.56 -3.68
N LEU A 34 -3.71 -5.71 -4.94
CA LEU A 34 -4.14 -4.83 -6.01
C LEU A 34 -5.11 -5.56 -6.92
N TYR A 35 -6.20 -4.89 -7.27
CA TYR A 35 -7.17 -5.32 -8.26
C TYR A 35 -7.18 -4.30 -9.39
N ARG A 36 -7.09 -4.78 -10.65
CA ARG A 36 -7.16 -3.93 -11.84
C ARG A 36 -8.51 -4.12 -12.51
N PHE A 37 -9.19 -3.02 -12.80
CA PHE A 37 -10.48 -3.02 -13.47
C PHE A 37 -10.46 -1.94 -14.55
N GLU A 38 -10.34 -2.32 -15.82
CA GLU A 38 -10.25 -1.34 -16.93
C GLU A 38 -9.24 -0.21 -16.65
N ASN A 39 -9.73 0.99 -16.32
CA ASN A 39 -8.95 2.19 -16.03
C ASN A 39 -8.66 2.41 -14.54
N ASP A 40 -9.21 1.56 -13.67
CA ASP A 40 -9.12 1.65 -12.21
C ASP A 40 -8.11 0.67 -11.61
N LEU A 41 -7.51 1.12 -10.52
CA LEU A 41 -6.66 0.31 -9.65
C LEU A 41 -7.20 0.39 -8.23
N LEU A 42 -7.75 -0.71 -7.72
CA LEU A 42 -8.17 -0.81 -6.33
C LEU A 42 -7.04 -1.39 -5.48
N LEU A 43 -6.71 -0.68 -4.41
CA LEU A 43 -5.85 -1.14 -3.32
C LEU A 43 -6.72 -1.65 -2.17
N ALA A 44 -6.59 -2.91 -1.81
CA ALA A 44 -7.06 -3.40 -0.52
C ALA A 44 -5.84 -3.48 0.41
N ALA A 45 -5.85 -2.76 1.53
CA ALA A 45 -4.74 -2.77 2.49
C ALA A 45 -5.27 -2.86 3.93
N SER A 46 -4.60 -3.66 4.76
CA SER A 46 -4.95 -3.87 6.16
C SER A 46 -3.71 -3.91 7.03
N ASP A 47 -3.83 -3.52 8.30
CA ASP A 47 -2.87 -3.91 9.34
C ASP A 47 -2.78 -5.45 9.38
N GLU A 48 -1.56 -5.98 9.48
CA GLU A 48 -1.29 -7.41 9.25
C GLU A 48 -1.97 -8.35 10.25
N GLU A 49 -2.08 -7.95 11.51
CA GLU A 49 -2.67 -8.71 12.61
C GLU A 49 -4.18 -8.87 12.49
N LEU A 50 -4.80 -8.12 11.57
CA LEU A 50 -6.23 -8.20 11.30
C LEU A 50 -6.58 -9.29 10.29
N ILE A 51 -5.62 -9.79 9.51
CA ILE A 51 -5.90 -10.82 8.51
C ILE A 51 -6.44 -12.08 9.18
N GLY A 52 -7.55 -12.59 8.64
CA GLY A 52 -8.26 -13.76 9.14
C GLY A 52 -9.29 -13.45 10.23
N ARG A 53 -9.38 -12.21 10.71
CA ARG A 53 -10.44 -11.78 11.64
C ARG A 53 -11.74 -11.49 10.91
N SER A 54 -12.84 -11.66 11.64
CA SER A 54 -14.15 -11.09 11.31
C SER A 54 -14.46 -10.01 12.36
N LEU A 55 -14.99 -8.87 11.92
CA LEU A 55 -15.44 -7.78 12.78
C LEU A 55 -16.94 -7.55 12.56
N SER A 56 -17.69 -7.33 13.63
CA SER A 56 -19.14 -7.16 13.54
C SER A 56 -19.65 -5.95 14.33
N GLN A 57 -20.46 -5.10 13.70
CA GLN A 57 -21.12 -3.98 14.37
C GLN A 57 -22.55 -3.79 13.86
N GLY A 58 -23.53 -4.08 14.74
CA GLY A 58 -24.93 -4.08 14.37
C GLY A 58 -25.22 -5.13 13.29
N GLU A 59 -25.69 -4.69 12.13
CA GLU A 59 -25.97 -5.56 10.97
C GLU A 59 -24.77 -5.70 10.02
N VAL A 60 -23.66 -5.00 10.29
CA VAL A 60 -22.46 -5.04 9.46
C VAL A 60 -21.54 -6.14 9.96
N GLU A 61 -21.11 -7.03 9.06
CA GLU A 61 -20.05 -8.02 9.28
C GLU A 61 -18.98 -7.86 8.20
N ILE A 62 -17.72 -7.72 8.61
CA ILE A 62 -16.57 -7.57 7.71
C ILE A 62 -15.59 -8.72 7.94
N HIS A 63 -15.36 -9.50 6.90
CA HIS A 63 -14.33 -10.54 6.88
C HIS A 63 -13.02 -9.99 6.30
N ILE A 64 -11.99 -9.88 7.13
CA ILE A 64 -10.66 -9.40 6.72
C ILE A 64 -9.87 -10.58 6.15
N SER A 65 -10.36 -11.12 5.04
CA SER A 65 -9.82 -12.34 4.45
C SER A 65 -8.50 -12.11 3.70
N GLU A 66 -7.61 -13.10 3.76
CA GLU A 66 -6.42 -13.15 2.90
C GLU A 66 -6.79 -13.15 1.41
N GLN A 67 -7.95 -13.70 1.05
CA GLN A 67 -8.44 -13.66 -0.32
C GLN A 67 -8.66 -12.22 -0.81
N PHE A 68 -9.17 -11.33 0.04
CA PHE A 68 -9.43 -9.94 -0.33
C PHE A 68 -8.20 -9.04 -0.13
N TYR A 69 -7.60 -9.07 1.06
CA TYR A 69 -6.49 -8.21 1.43
C TYR A 69 -5.12 -8.74 0.97
N GLY A 70 -5.05 -9.97 0.47
CA GLY A 70 -3.88 -10.53 -0.18
C GLY A 70 -2.76 -10.97 0.76
N THR A 71 -1.70 -11.47 0.13
CA THR A 71 -0.51 -11.99 0.80
C THR A 71 0.74 -11.15 0.67
N LYS A 72 0.65 -9.99 0.02
CA LYS A 72 1.80 -9.11 -0.14
C LYS A 72 1.94 -8.23 1.08
N GLU A 73 3.18 -8.02 1.47
CA GLU A 73 3.55 -7.16 2.59
C GLU A 73 3.99 -5.80 2.08
N ALA A 74 3.68 -4.76 2.86
CA ALA A 74 4.15 -3.41 2.62
C ALA A 74 4.65 -2.76 3.90
N ASP A 75 5.72 -1.98 3.78
CA ASP A 75 6.07 -0.95 4.76
C ASP A 75 5.29 0.37 4.52
N GLN A 76 5.50 1.38 5.37
CA GLN A 76 4.82 2.68 5.24
C GLN A 76 5.15 3.41 3.92
N GLY A 77 6.41 3.31 3.46
CA GLY A 77 6.82 3.91 2.19
C GLY A 77 6.16 3.23 1.01
N GLU A 78 6.08 1.91 1.02
CA GLU A 78 5.40 1.14 -0.02
C GLU A 78 3.89 1.41 -0.03
N LEU A 79 3.24 1.48 1.14
CA LEU A 79 1.82 1.81 1.23
C LEU A 79 1.53 3.23 0.70
N ARG A 80 2.39 4.20 1.00
CA ARG A 80 2.32 5.56 0.44
C ARG A 80 2.36 5.54 -1.09
N ASP A 81 3.32 4.83 -1.68
CA ASP A 81 3.46 4.72 -3.13
C ASP A 81 2.27 3.98 -3.77
N LEU A 82 1.66 3.02 -3.05
CA LEU A 82 0.46 2.34 -3.50
C LEU A 82 -0.77 3.25 -3.48
N LEU A 83 -0.95 4.06 -2.42
CA LEU A 83 -2.05 5.02 -2.29
C LEU A 83 -2.02 6.07 -3.41
N ASP A 84 -0.86 6.64 -3.71
CA ASP A 84 -0.68 7.60 -4.81
C ASP A 84 -1.02 7.01 -6.19
N ARG A 85 -0.82 5.70 -6.33
CA ARG A 85 -1.02 4.96 -7.58
C ARG A 85 -2.37 4.28 -7.72
N CYS A 86 -3.24 4.24 -6.73
CA CYS A 86 -4.57 3.64 -6.84
C CYS A 86 -5.64 4.66 -7.26
N THR A 87 -6.79 4.22 -7.75
CA THR A 87 -7.98 5.07 -7.93
C THR A 87 -9.01 4.83 -6.85
N VAL A 88 -8.98 3.63 -6.27
CA VAL A 88 -9.79 3.24 -5.11
C VAL A 88 -8.88 2.61 -4.07
N ALA A 89 -9.10 2.91 -2.78
CA ALA A 89 -8.45 2.20 -1.69
C ALA A 89 -9.46 1.80 -0.61
N ASN A 90 -9.42 0.53 -0.19
CA ASN A 90 -10.12 0.04 0.99
C ASN A 90 -9.07 -0.24 2.06
N LEU A 91 -9.12 0.54 3.14
CA LEU A 91 -8.12 0.55 4.21
C LEU A 91 -8.74 0.05 5.51
N MET A 92 -8.04 -0.83 6.22
CA MET A 92 -8.51 -1.42 7.47
C MET A 92 -7.39 -1.41 8.53
N GLY A 93 -7.71 -0.99 9.74
CA GLY A 93 -6.77 -0.96 10.85
C GLY A 93 -6.17 0.41 11.14
N GLU A 94 -5.74 0.57 12.39
CA GLU A 94 -5.28 1.84 12.96
C GLU A 94 -4.10 2.42 12.18
N ARG A 95 -3.07 1.61 11.92
CA ARG A 95 -1.84 2.10 11.28
C ARG A 95 -2.11 2.44 9.81
N CYS A 96 -2.88 1.61 9.12
CA CYS A 96 -3.22 1.80 7.71
C CYS A 96 -4.03 3.08 7.48
N VAL A 97 -5.11 3.28 8.24
CA VAL A 97 -5.99 4.45 8.13
C VAL A 97 -5.28 5.72 8.61
N LYS A 98 -4.52 5.64 9.71
CA LYS A 98 -3.74 6.77 10.22
C LYS A 98 -2.74 7.29 9.18
N LEU A 99 -1.98 6.39 8.54
CA LEU A 99 -1.03 6.79 7.50
C LEU A 99 -1.73 7.48 6.33
N ALA A 100 -2.85 6.94 5.85
CA ALA A 100 -3.60 7.55 4.77
C ALA A 100 -4.16 8.93 5.13
N ALA A 101 -4.58 9.14 6.38
CA ALA A 101 -5.01 10.43 6.88
C ALA A 101 -3.86 11.44 7.00
N GLU A 102 -2.70 11.01 7.49
CA GLU A 102 -1.48 11.84 7.56
C GLU A 102 -0.99 12.29 6.18
N LEU A 103 -1.17 11.43 5.17
CA LEU A 103 -0.85 11.72 3.78
C LEU A 103 -1.93 12.55 3.05
N GLY A 104 -3.07 12.81 3.70
CA GLY A 104 -4.17 13.60 3.15
C GLY A 104 -5.10 12.84 2.19
N PHE A 105 -5.03 11.51 2.12
CA PHE A 105 -5.97 10.70 1.33
C PHE A 105 -7.30 10.46 2.04
N VAL A 106 -7.31 10.53 3.38
CA VAL A 106 -8.50 10.30 4.21
C VAL A 106 -8.73 11.50 5.13
N ASP A 107 -9.95 12.03 5.13
CA ASP A 107 -10.40 12.96 6.17
C ASP A 107 -10.74 12.16 7.43
N ARG A 108 -10.18 12.55 8.58
CA ARG A 108 -10.43 11.90 9.87
C ARG A 108 -11.91 11.91 10.26
N GLY A 109 -12.68 12.90 9.80
CA GLY A 109 -14.13 12.97 10.03
C GLY A 109 -14.94 11.92 9.24
N ASN A 110 -14.33 11.26 8.26
CA ASN A 110 -14.96 10.26 7.39
C ASN A 110 -14.48 8.83 7.68
N VAL A 111 -13.75 8.62 8.78
CA VAL A 111 -13.33 7.28 9.23
C VAL A 111 -14.51 6.60 9.92
N VAL A 112 -14.80 5.37 9.54
CA VAL A 112 -15.81 4.52 10.17
C VAL A 112 -15.09 3.51 11.06
N GLU A 113 -15.64 3.21 12.23
CA GLU A 113 -15.11 2.16 13.09
C GLU A 113 -16.04 0.94 13.04
N VAL A 114 -15.45 -0.26 13.03
CA VAL A 114 -16.15 -1.54 13.14
C VAL A 114 -15.44 -2.36 14.22
N GLU A 115 -16.12 -2.62 15.34
CA GLU A 115 -15.49 -3.20 16.56
C GLU A 115 -14.21 -2.45 16.99
N ASP A 116 -14.29 -1.11 17.09
CA ASP A 116 -13.16 -0.23 17.44
C ASP A 116 -11.97 -0.30 16.45
N VAL A 117 -12.12 -0.98 15.30
CA VAL A 117 -11.13 -1.00 14.23
C VAL A 117 -11.49 0.03 13.17
N PRO A 118 -10.61 1.01 12.89
CA PRO A 118 -10.91 2.04 11.90
C PRO A 118 -10.84 1.48 10.48
N HIS A 119 -11.75 1.97 9.66
CA HIS A 119 -11.92 1.66 8.26
C HIS A 119 -12.12 2.95 7.48
N ALA A 120 -11.50 3.02 6.30
CA ALA A 120 -11.73 4.11 5.35
C ALA A 120 -11.73 3.58 3.92
N GLN A 121 -12.57 4.20 3.10
CA GLN A 121 -12.55 4.01 1.66
C GLN A 121 -12.21 5.32 0.96
N VAL A 122 -11.26 5.26 0.03
CA VAL A 122 -10.83 6.39 -0.81
C VAL A 122 -11.26 6.12 -2.24
N ALA A 123 -11.81 7.13 -2.90
CA ALA A 123 -12.03 7.14 -4.34
C ALA A 123 -11.48 8.45 -4.92
N GLN A 124 -10.59 8.35 -5.89
CA GLN A 124 -9.96 9.50 -6.53
C GLN A 124 -10.08 9.39 -8.05
N MET A 125 -10.54 10.49 -8.67
CA MET A 125 -10.53 10.60 -10.12
C MET A 125 -9.11 10.91 -10.60
N ARG A 126 -8.61 10.14 -11.56
CA ARG A 126 -7.39 10.50 -12.29
C ARG A 126 -7.68 11.79 -13.07
N ARG A 127 -6.77 12.76 -12.96
CA ARG A 127 -6.74 13.91 -13.86
C ARG A 127 -6.17 13.51 -15.21
#